data_AF-A0A7W8AE54-F1
#
_entry.id   AF-A0A7W8AE54-F1
#
_cell.length_a   1.000
_cell.length_b   1.000
_cell.length_c   1.000
_cell.angle_alpha   90.00
_cell.angle_beta   90.00
_cell.angle_gamma   90.00
#
_symmetry.space_group_name_H-M   'P 1'
#
loop_
_entity.id
_entity.type
_entity.pdbx_description
1 polymer ?
#
loop_
_entity_poly.entity_id
_entity_poly.type
_entity_poly.pdbx_seq_one_letter_code
_entity_poly.pdbx_strand_id
1 'polypeptide(L)'
;MEKVSLDTSMTFAILGPLEVRRDGEVVEIAGQRLRTLLGLLVVEAGRTVPPATLMAGVWAERPPDGVANALQALVSRLRAALGKNPVRQLVVAEQAGYRLVAGPDQVDAHRFAVLAREGQARLAEGDAATAAGVLREALALWRGPALADLADREVVAAYVSATRLLRHPLRPGPHSRQARHPGPGRSAHNTLSGSLTRGS
;
A
#
# COMPACT_ATOMS: atom_id res chain seq x y z
N MET A 1 -29.94 24.63 4.83
CA MET A 1 -28.46 24.63 4.78
C MET A 1 -27.99 24.25 6.17
N GLU A 2 -28.06 22.96 6.45
CA GLU A 2 -27.96 22.38 7.78
C GLU A 2 -26.48 22.15 8.10
N LYS A 3 -26.01 22.74 9.20
CA LYS A 3 -24.68 22.47 9.74
C LYS A 3 -24.63 20.99 10.10
N VAL A 4 -23.99 20.19 9.23
CA VAL A 4 -23.57 18.83 9.58
C VAL A 4 -22.52 18.97 10.66
N SER A 5 -22.95 18.82 11.91
CA SER A 5 -22.08 18.66 13.06
C SER A 5 -21.09 17.54 12.77
N LEU A 6 -19.80 17.87 12.88
CA LEU A 6 -18.64 17.06 12.57
C LEU A 6 -18.71 15.71 13.30
N ASP A 7 -19.10 14.66 12.60
CA ASP A 7 -18.78 13.29 12.98
C ASP A 7 -17.25 13.18 12.94
N THR A 8 -16.66 12.83 14.08
CA THR A 8 -15.23 12.66 14.30
C THR A 8 -14.58 11.90 13.12
N SER A 9 -13.91 12.63 12.24
CA SER A 9 -13.35 12.11 11.00
C SER A 9 -12.02 11.42 11.31
N MET A 10 -12.08 10.09 11.44
CA MET A 10 -10.88 9.28 11.63
C MET A 10 -10.23 9.00 10.27
N THR A 11 -8.92 9.23 10.14
CA THR A 11 -8.16 8.90 8.92
C THR A 11 -6.89 8.14 9.28
N PHE A 12 -6.50 7.23 8.39
CA PHE A 12 -5.36 6.34 8.54
C PHE A 12 -4.46 6.50 7.31
N ALA A 13 -3.19 6.79 7.56
CA ALA A 13 -2.21 6.97 6.52
C ALA A 13 -1.10 5.91 6.66
N ILE A 14 -0.98 5.06 5.64
CA ILE A 14 -0.05 3.92 5.59
C ILE A 14 0.94 4.00 4.42
N LEU A 15 0.78 4.96 3.51
CA LEU A 15 1.73 5.25 2.43
C LEU A 15 2.92 6.06 2.97
N GLY A 16 3.59 5.51 3.97
CA GLY A 16 4.62 6.15 4.79
C GLY A 16 4.61 5.55 6.19
N PRO A 17 5.24 6.20 7.19
CA PRO A 17 5.04 5.84 8.58
C PRO A 17 3.56 5.85 8.96
N LEU A 18 3.12 4.85 9.72
CA LEU A 18 1.74 4.72 10.16
C LEU A 18 1.31 5.98 10.91
N GLU A 19 0.30 6.67 10.40
CA GLU A 19 -0.25 7.85 11.05
C GLU A 19 -1.76 7.71 11.15
N VAL A 20 -2.28 8.08 12.32
CA VAL A 20 -3.70 8.09 12.60
C VAL A 20 -4.06 9.51 12.93
N ARG A 21 -5.10 10.04 12.29
CA ARG A 21 -5.61 11.37 12.61
C ARG A 21 -7.07 11.31 13.00
N ARG A 22 -7.42 12.09 14.02
CA ARG A 22 -8.79 12.37 14.42
C ARG A 22 -9.04 13.84 14.18
N ASP A 23 -9.98 14.17 13.31
CA ASP A 23 -10.34 15.56 12.99
C ASP A 23 -9.12 16.39 12.55
N GLY A 24 -8.19 15.74 11.85
CA GLY A 24 -6.94 16.33 11.36
C GLY A 24 -5.78 16.31 12.36
N GLU A 25 -6.02 16.05 13.64
CA GLU A 25 -4.98 15.97 14.68
C GLU A 25 -4.41 14.56 14.80
N VAL A 26 -3.09 14.45 14.99
CA VAL A 26 -2.40 13.16 15.12
C VAL A 26 -2.79 12.49 16.43
N VAL A 27 -3.27 11.24 16.33
CA VAL A 27 -3.54 10.37 17.48
C VAL A 27 -2.31 9.52 17.73
N GLU A 28 -1.72 9.65 18.92
CA GLU A 28 -0.56 8.86 19.30
C GLU A 28 -0.96 7.40 19.56
N ILE A 29 -0.38 6.49 18.77
CA ILE A 29 -0.49 5.05 18.98
C ILE A 29 0.83 4.58 19.60
N ALA A 30 0.85 4.55 20.94
CA ALA A 30 2.01 4.17 21.71
C ALA A 30 2.24 2.64 21.67
N GLY A 31 3.46 2.25 21.30
CA GLY A 31 3.92 0.87 21.36
C GLY A 31 3.92 0.15 20.00
N GLN A 32 5.05 -0.49 19.73
CA GLN A 32 5.35 -1.10 18.43
C GLN A 32 4.38 -2.21 18.01
N ARG A 33 3.98 -3.05 18.96
CA ARG A 33 2.98 -4.11 18.73
C ARG A 33 1.60 -3.55 18.42
N LEU A 34 1.23 -2.42 19.05
CA LEU A 34 -0.05 -1.77 18.83
C LEU A 34 -0.12 -1.15 17.43
N ARG A 35 0.97 -0.48 17.01
CA ARG A 35 1.14 0.05 15.66
C ARG A 35 1.10 -1.06 14.62
N THR A 36 1.76 -2.20 14.88
CA THR A 36 1.77 -3.35 13.97
C THR A 36 0.37 -3.96 13.82
N LEU A 37 -0.35 -4.16 14.94
CA LEU A 37 -1.74 -4.62 14.93
C LEU A 37 -2.64 -3.69 14.11
N LEU A 38 -2.51 -2.37 14.33
CA LEU A 38 -3.28 -1.39 13.58
C LEU A 38 -2.92 -1.40 12.10
N GLY A 39 -1.63 -1.47 11.75
CA GLY A 39 -1.17 -1.55 10.37
C GLY A 39 -1.80 -2.72 9.61
N LEU A 40 -1.82 -3.92 10.21
CA LEU A 40 -2.46 -5.11 9.61
C LEU A 40 -3.96 -4.90 9.38
N LEU A 41 -4.65 -4.28 10.34
CA LEU A 41 -6.08 -3.99 10.24
C LEU A 41 -6.39 -2.89 9.22
N VAL A 42 -5.52 -1.88 9.06
CA VAL A 42 -5.69 -0.80 8.07
C VAL A 42 -5.42 -1.31 6.65
N VAL A 43 -4.44 -2.20 6.47
CA VAL A 43 -4.17 -2.85 5.17
C VAL A 43 -5.41 -3.59 4.66
N GLU A 44 -6.14 -4.24 5.57
CA GLU A 44 -7.39 -4.93 5.31
C GLU A 44 -8.60 -4.14 5.81
N ALA A 45 -8.53 -2.81 5.78
CA ALA A 45 -9.62 -1.96 6.22
C ALA A 45 -10.95 -2.34 5.55
N GLY A 46 -12.01 -2.39 6.36
CA GLY A 46 -13.33 -2.84 5.92
C GLY A 46 -13.47 -4.35 5.78
N ARG A 47 -12.46 -5.17 6.09
CA ARG A 47 -12.51 -6.64 6.07
C ARG A 47 -12.09 -7.26 7.40
N THR A 48 -12.47 -8.52 7.58
CA THR A 48 -12.20 -9.28 8.79
C THR A 48 -10.87 -10.02 8.65
N VAL A 49 -9.95 -9.75 9.57
CA VAL A 49 -8.63 -10.36 9.64
C VAL A 49 -8.63 -11.46 10.71
N PRO A 50 -8.24 -12.70 10.37
CA PRO A 50 -8.19 -13.79 11.33
C PRO A 50 -7.22 -13.54 12.48
N PRO A 51 -7.52 -14.03 13.71
CA PRO A 51 -6.61 -13.89 14.84
C PRO A 51 -5.23 -14.49 14.57
N ALA A 52 -5.16 -15.64 13.88
CA ALA A 52 -3.90 -16.29 13.53
C ALA A 52 -2.97 -15.38 12.72
N THR A 53 -3.53 -14.66 11.74
CA THR A 53 -2.81 -13.68 10.93
C THR A 53 -2.31 -12.51 11.78
N LEU A 54 -3.16 -11.98 12.67
CA LEU A 54 -2.77 -10.89 13.57
C LEU A 54 -1.68 -11.33 14.55
N MET A 55 -1.77 -12.55 15.07
CA MET A 55 -0.77 -13.10 15.98
C MET A 55 0.58 -13.29 15.28
N ALA A 56 0.57 -13.90 14.09
CA ALA A 56 1.78 -14.09 13.29
C ALA A 56 2.41 -12.74 12.90
N GLY A 57 1.61 -11.73 12.54
CA GLY A 57 2.13 -10.42 12.17
C GLY A 57 2.64 -9.58 13.35
N VAL A 58 2.07 -9.72 14.54
CA VAL A 58 2.44 -8.91 15.72
C VAL A 58 3.60 -9.51 16.52
N TRP A 59 3.72 -10.84 16.56
CA TRP A 59 4.72 -11.54 17.35
C TRP A 59 5.71 -12.37 16.54
N ALA A 60 5.46 -12.59 15.25
CA ALA A 60 6.29 -13.43 14.38
C ALA A 60 6.70 -14.74 15.08
N GLU A 61 7.99 -14.95 15.29
CA GLU A 61 8.55 -16.16 15.92
C GLU A 61 8.62 -16.10 17.45
N ARG A 62 8.21 -15.00 18.08
CA ARG A 62 8.31 -14.78 19.54
C ARG A 62 6.95 -14.50 20.19
N PRO A 63 5.97 -15.42 20.12
CA PRO A 63 4.70 -15.29 20.81
C PRO A 63 4.88 -15.45 22.33
N PRO A 64 4.15 -14.68 23.16
CA PRO A 64 4.10 -14.90 24.60
C PRO A 64 3.22 -16.11 24.93
N ASP A 65 3.38 -16.64 26.15
CA ASP A 65 2.43 -17.59 26.72
C ASP A 65 1.03 -16.98 26.73
N GLY A 66 0.05 -17.71 26.19
CA GLY A 66 -1.32 -17.20 26.05
C GLY A 66 -1.47 -16.07 25.03
N VAL A 67 -0.82 -16.18 23.87
CA VAL A 67 -0.87 -15.20 22.75
C VAL A 67 -2.29 -14.72 22.40
N ALA A 68 -3.32 -15.57 22.53
CA ALA A 68 -4.71 -15.18 22.32
C ALA A 68 -5.18 -14.11 23.33
N ASN A 69 -4.85 -14.27 24.61
CA ASN A 69 -5.16 -13.27 25.65
C ASN A 69 -4.36 -11.98 25.42
N ALA A 70 -3.10 -12.11 24.99
CA ALA A 70 -2.28 -10.97 24.62
C ALA A 70 -2.87 -10.17 23.45
N LEU A 71 -3.46 -10.85 22.45
CA LEU A 71 -4.17 -10.21 21.34
C LEU A 71 -5.41 -9.46 21.81
N GLN A 72 -6.25 -10.06 22.66
CA GLN A 72 -7.42 -9.38 23.23
C GLN A 72 -7.03 -8.12 24.00
N ALA A 73 -5.94 -8.20 24.78
CA ALA A 73 -5.41 -7.05 25.51
C ALA A 73 -4.90 -5.95 24.57
N LEU A 74 -4.21 -6.29 23.49
CA LEU A 74 -3.78 -5.32 22.47
C LEU A 74 -4.98 -4.68 21.76
N VAL A 75 -5.99 -5.45 21.37
CA VAL A 75 -7.22 -4.92 20.75
C VAL A 75 -7.95 -3.97 21.69
N SER A 76 -8.01 -4.31 22.99
CA SER A 76 -8.64 -3.46 23.99
C SER A 76 -7.89 -2.13 24.15
N ARG A 77 -6.55 -2.16 24.19
CA ARG A 77 -5.71 -0.96 24.19
C ARG A 77 -5.87 -0.15 22.90
N LEU A 78 -5.98 -0.82 21.75
CA LEU A 78 -6.16 -0.16 20.45
C LEU A 78 -7.48 0.60 20.42
N ARG A 79 -8.57 -0.02 20.87
CA ARG A 79 -9.88 0.63 21.00
C ARG A 79 -9.83 1.84 21.92
N ALA A 80 -9.09 1.74 23.03
CA ALA A 80 -8.90 2.87 23.94
C ALA A 80 -8.15 4.02 23.26
N ALA A 81 -7.06 3.74 22.54
CA ALA A 81 -6.25 4.74 21.85
C ALA A 81 -7.01 5.42 20.69
N LEU A 82 -7.76 4.63 19.90
CA LEU A 82 -8.61 5.15 18.82
C LEU A 82 -9.83 5.93 19.32
N GLY A 83 -10.07 5.94 20.63
CA GLY A 83 -11.14 6.68 21.30
C GLY A 83 -12.40 5.85 21.51
N LYS A 84 -13.05 6.09 22.64
CA LYS A 84 -14.39 5.59 22.93
C LYS A 84 -15.40 6.44 22.16
N ASN A 85 -15.57 6.23 20.86
CA ASN A 85 -16.79 6.74 20.21
C ASN A 85 -17.91 5.73 20.52
N PRO A 86 -18.89 6.07 21.38
CA PRO A 86 -19.97 5.16 21.76
C PRO A 86 -20.89 4.80 20.59
N VAL A 87 -20.86 5.58 19.50
CA VAL A 87 -21.71 5.38 18.31
C VAL A 87 -21.04 4.50 17.26
N ARG A 88 -19.70 4.44 17.23
CA ARG A 88 -18.93 3.65 16.25
C ARG A 88 -17.71 2.98 16.87
N GLN A 89 -17.81 1.67 17.09
CA GLN A 89 -16.62 0.85 17.36
C GLN A 89 -15.81 0.73 16.06
N LEU A 90 -14.67 1.42 15.99
CA LEU A 90 -13.76 1.35 14.85
C LEU A 90 -13.15 -0.05 14.68
N VAL A 91 -12.92 -0.78 15.78
CA VAL A 91 -12.41 -2.16 15.71
C VAL A 91 -13.47 -3.11 16.26
N VAL A 92 -14.10 -3.87 15.37
CA VAL A 92 -15.18 -4.82 15.69
C VAL A 92 -14.58 -6.22 15.80
N ALA A 93 -15.03 -6.96 16.81
CA ALA A 93 -14.77 -8.39 16.91
C ALA A 93 -15.91 -9.13 16.21
N GLU A 94 -15.56 -10.00 15.26
CA GLU A 94 -16.48 -10.86 14.53
C GLU A 94 -16.14 -12.33 14.81
N GLN A 95 -17.03 -13.24 14.41
CA GLN A 95 -16.83 -14.69 14.63
C GLN A 95 -15.49 -15.19 14.04
N ALA A 96 -15.06 -14.63 12.91
CA ALA A 96 -13.85 -15.04 12.21
C ALA A 96 -12.61 -14.19 12.54
N GLY A 97 -12.70 -13.18 13.42
CA GLY A 97 -11.55 -12.34 13.77
C GLY A 97 -11.90 -10.89 14.08
N TYR A 98 -11.09 -9.96 13.56
CA TYR A 98 -11.23 -8.54 13.84
C TYR A 98 -11.29 -7.71 12.57
N ARG A 99 -12.13 -6.68 12.58
CA ARG A 99 -12.35 -5.79 11.44
C ARG A 99 -12.17 -4.34 11.85
N LEU A 100 -11.42 -3.59 11.06
CA LEU A 100 -11.42 -2.14 11.14
C LEU A 100 -12.56 -1.58 10.29
N VAL A 101 -13.51 -0.91 10.92
CA VAL A 101 -14.60 -0.18 10.28
C VAL A 101 -14.06 1.18 9.86
N ALA A 102 -13.51 1.23 8.67
CA ALA A 102 -13.08 2.45 8.00
C ALA A 102 -13.69 2.50 6.60
N GLY A 103 -14.24 3.65 6.23
CA GLY A 103 -14.73 3.95 4.89
C GLY A 103 -13.57 4.10 3.89
N PRO A 104 -13.88 4.04 2.58
CA PRO A 104 -12.87 4.09 1.52
C PRO A 104 -12.04 5.37 1.53
N ASP A 105 -12.60 6.50 1.98
CA ASP A 105 -11.88 7.79 2.01
C ASP A 105 -11.05 7.99 3.29
N GLN A 106 -11.19 7.08 4.26
CA GLN A 106 -10.48 7.16 5.53
C GLN A 106 -9.09 6.52 5.48
N VAL A 107 -8.72 5.84 4.38
CA VAL A 107 -7.40 5.21 4.21
C VAL A 107 -6.71 5.76 2.96
N ASP A 108 -5.51 6.33 3.13
CA ASP A 108 -4.74 6.91 2.02
C ASP A 108 -4.45 5.90 0.89
N ALA A 109 -4.21 4.63 1.21
CA ALA A 109 -4.00 3.57 0.24
C ALA A 109 -5.24 3.26 -0.60
N HIS A 110 -6.45 3.42 -0.05
CA HIS A 110 -7.69 3.29 -0.80
C HIS A 110 -7.88 4.48 -1.74
N ARG A 111 -7.63 5.71 -1.25
CA ARG A 111 -7.62 6.92 -2.08
C ARG A 111 -6.62 6.83 -3.23
N PHE A 112 -5.40 6.36 -2.94
CA PHE A 112 -4.38 6.09 -3.97
C PHE A 112 -4.88 5.10 -5.02
N ALA A 113 -5.51 4.00 -4.61
CA ALA A 113 -6.03 3.01 -5.55
C ALA A 113 -7.14 3.55 -6.45
N VAL A 114 -8.00 4.43 -5.91
CA VAL A 114 -9.04 5.12 -6.69
C VAL A 114 -8.41 6.06 -7.72
N LEU A 115 -7.52 6.96 -7.28
CA LEU A 115 -6.84 7.92 -8.17
C LEU A 115 -5.99 7.21 -9.23
N ALA A 116 -5.31 6.11 -8.87
CA ALA A 116 -4.52 5.33 -9.82
C ALA A 116 -5.39 4.69 -10.91
N ARG A 117 -6.57 4.17 -10.56
CA ARG A 117 -7.53 3.61 -11.53
C ARG A 117 -8.12 4.69 -12.42
N GLU A 118 -8.46 5.84 -11.85
CA GLU A 118 -8.95 6.98 -12.62
C GLU A 118 -7.90 7.46 -13.62
N GLY A 119 -6.65 7.66 -13.18
CA GLY A 119 -5.55 8.02 -14.08
C GLY A 119 -5.33 7.01 -15.20
N GLN A 120 -5.45 5.70 -14.91
CA GLN A 120 -5.38 4.65 -15.92
C GLN A 120 -6.55 4.71 -16.92
N ALA A 121 -7.77 4.98 -16.45
CA ALA A 121 -8.93 5.14 -17.32
C ALA A 121 -8.76 6.34 -18.26
N ARG A 122 -8.28 7.48 -17.75
CA ARG A 122 -7.98 8.68 -18.56
C ARG A 122 -6.91 8.43 -19.62
N LEU A 123 -5.87 7.65 -19.30
CA LEU A 123 -4.89 7.22 -20.30
C LEU A 123 -5.52 6.36 -21.40
N ALA A 124 -6.42 5.44 -21.03
CA ALA A 124 -7.12 4.60 -22.00
C ALA A 124 -8.06 5.40 -22.91
N GLU A 125 -8.58 6.53 -22.41
CA GLU A 125 -9.40 7.49 -23.16
C GLU A 125 -8.57 8.48 -24.01
N GLY A 126 -7.23 8.42 -23.93
CA GLY A 126 -6.34 9.34 -24.64
C GLY A 126 -6.13 10.71 -23.98
N ASP A 127 -6.71 10.94 -22.80
CA ASP A 127 -6.55 12.16 -22.02
C ASP A 127 -5.33 12.07 -21.09
N ALA A 128 -4.14 12.17 -21.70
CA ALA A 128 -2.88 12.11 -20.97
C ALA A 128 -2.69 13.28 -19.99
N ALA A 129 -3.26 14.46 -20.30
CA ALA A 129 -3.10 15.65 -19.46
C ALA A 129 -3.82 15.48 -18.12
N THR A 130 -5.09 15.05 -18.15
CA THR A 130 -5.86 14.78 -16.93
C THR A 130 -5.26 13.60 -16.17
N ALA A 131 -4.88 12.53 -16.87
CA ALA A 131 -4.23 11.39 -16.25
C ALA A 131 -2.97 11.78 -15.45
N ALA A 132 -2.11 12.63 -16.03
CA ALA A 132 -0.91 13.10 -15.37
C ALA A 132 -1.21 13.96 -14.14
N GLY A 133 -2.31 14.71 -14.12
CA GLY A 133 -2.79 15.44 -12.94
C GLY A 133 -3.19 14.48 -11.81
N VAL A 134 -4.10 13.56 -12.11
CA VAL A 134 -4.64 12.60 -11.13
C VAL A 134 -3.55 11.68 -10.57
N LEU A 135 -2.64 11.19 -11.42
CA LEU A 135 -1.54 10.32 -10.98
C LEU A 135 -0.52 11.07 -10.10
N ARG A 136 -0.29 12.37 -10.34
CA ARG A 136 0.55 13.18 -9.44
C ARG A 136 -0.10 13.34 -8.07
N GLU A 137 -1.40 13.55 -8.02
CA GLU A 137 -2.14 13.62 -6.76
C GLU A 137 -2.08 12.29 -6.00
N ALA A 138 -2.22 11.16 -6.71
CA ALA A 138 -2.04 9.84 -6.12
C ALA A 138 -0.62 9.68 -5.52
N LEU A 139 0.42 10.05 -6.27
CA LEU A 139 1.81 9.96 -5.80
C LEU A 139 2.09 10.90 -4.62
N ALA A 140 1.44 12.06 -4.54
CA ALA A 140 1.59 13.00 -3.42
C ALA A 140 1.11 12.44 -2.07
N LEU A 141 0.30 11.36 -2.08
CA LEU A 141 -0.08 10.65 -0.85
C LEU A 141 1.08 9.89 -0.20
N TRP A 142 2.15 9.62 -0.95
CA TRP A 142 3.32 8.91 -0.44
C TRP A 142 4.21 9.84 0.38
N ARG A 143 4.37 9.49 1.66
CA ARG A 143 5.20 10.19 2.66
C ARG A 143 6.50 9.44 2.96
N GLY A 144 6.79 8.38 2.21
CA GLY A 144 7.95 7.51 2.39
C GLY A 144 7.62 6.05 2.11
N PRO A 145 8.50 5.11 2.51
CA PRO A 145 8.21 3.69 2.42
C PRO A 145 6.95 3.34 3.22
N ALA A 146 6.06 2.54 2.64
CA ALA A 146 4.83 2.12 3.31
C ALA A 146 5.14 1.38 4.61
N LEU A 147 4.46 1.77 5.70
CA LEU A 147 4.58 1.20 7.04
C LEU A 147 6.05 1.14 7.53
N ALA A 148 6.82 2.19 7.24
CA ALA A 148 8.26 2.27 7.50
C ALA A 148 8.67 2.09 8.97
N ASP A 149 7.73 2.29 9.88
CA ASP A 149 7.94 2.39 11.32
C ASP A 149 7.45 1.14 12.08
N LEU A 150 7.02 0.07 11.39
CA LEU A 150 6.60 -1.19 12.03
C LEU A 150 7.81 -2.09 12.33
N ALA A 151 7.70 -2.97 13.34
CA ALA A 151 8.85 -3.78 13.82
C ALA A 151 9.25 -4.81 12.78
N ASP A 152 8.25 -5.54 12.27
CA ASP A 152 8.44 -6.64 11.34
C ASP A 152 7.93 -6.25 9.96
N ARG A 153 8.56 -5.19 9.40
CA ARG A 153 8.20 -4.63 8.09
C ARG A 153 8.15 -5.69 7.01
N GLU A 154 9.00 -6.70 7.07
CA GLU A 154 9.05 -7.79 6.10
C GLU A 154 7.82 -8.69 6.19
N VAL A 155 7.34 -9.00 7.39
CA VAL A 155 6.11 -9.80 7.58
C VAL A 155 4.89 -9.01 7.14
N VAL A 156 4.83 -7.72 7.47
CA VAL A 156 3.72 -6.85 7.04
C VAL A 156 3.76 -6.60 5.54
N ALA A 157 4.94 -6.38 4.95
CA ALA A 157 5.11 -6.20 3.51
C ALA A 157 4.81 -7.50 2.73
N ALA A 158 5.22 -8.66 3.26
CA ALA A 158 4.88 -9.97 2.70
C ALA A 158 3.36 -10.20 2.76
N TYR A 159 2.72 -9.86 3.88
CA TYR A 159 1.27 -9.93 4.02
C TYR A 159 0.58 -9.01 3.01
N VAL A 160 0.94 -7.72 2.94
CA VAL A 160 0.41 -6.76 1.96
C VAL A 160 0.59 -7.25 0.52
N SER A 161 1.75 -7.83 0.20
CA SER A 161 2.07 -8.33 -1.14
C SER A 161 1.24 -9.57 -1.49
N ALA A 162 1.12 -10.52 -0.57
CA ALA A 162 0.31 -11.72 -0.73
C ALA A 162 -1.17 -11.36 -0.93
N THR A 163 -1.71 -10.45 -0.11
CA THR A 163 -3.11 -10.04 -0.26
C THR A 163 -3.34 -9.19 -1.50
N ARG A 164 -2.35 -8.41 -1.95
CA ARG A 164 -2.42 -7.67 -3.23
C ARG A 164 -2.47 -8.61 -4.43
N LEU A 165 -1.64 -9.64 -4.46
CA LEU A 165 -1.59 -10.62 -5.56
C LEU A 165 -2.89 -11.42 -5.70
N LEU A 166 -3.49 -11.82 -4.57
CA LEU A 166 -4.76 -12.55 -4.55
C LEU A 166 -5.95 -11.66 -4.94
N ARG A 167 -5.84 -10.34 -4.78
CA ARG A 167 -6.95 -9.39 -4.94
C ARG A 167 -6.94 -8.62 -6.26
N HIS A 168 -5.76 -8.44 -6.84
CA HIS A 168 -5.58 -7.86 -8.16
C HIS A 168 -4.32 -8.51 -8.76
N PRO A 169 -4.45 -9.55 -9.61
CA PRO A 169 -3.31 -9.96 -10.41
C PRO A 169 -2.90 -8.72 -11.20
N LEU A 170 -1.66 -8.27 -11.01
CA LEU A 170 -1.04 -7.31 -11.90
C LEU A 170 -1.14 -7.93 -13.28
N ARG A 171 -2.11 -7.48 -14.09
CA ARG A 171 -2.15 -7.84 -15.49
C ARG A 171 -0.90 -7.16 -16.06
N PRO A 172 0.14 -7.90 -16.47
CA PRO A 172 1.27 -7.27 -17.11
C PRO A 172 0.69 -6.48 -18.29
N GLY A 173 0.85 -5.16 -18.27
CA GLY A 173 0.51 -4.35 -19.43
C GLY A 173 1.25 -4.94 -20.63
N PRO A 174 0.65 -4.95 -21.83
CA PRO A 174 1.39 -5.37 -23.00
C PRO A 174 2.58 -4.43 -23.14
N HIS A 175 3.76 -4.90 -22.74
CA HIS A 175 5.00 -4.22 -23.07
C HIS A 175 5.04 -4.23 -24.60
N SER A 176 4.76 -3.05 -25.16
CA SER A 176 5.00 -2.67 -26.54
C SER A 176 6.49 -2.84 -26.82
N ARG A 177 6.86 -4.09 -27.10
CA ARG A 177 8.19 -4.46 -27.59
C ARG A 177 8.21 -4.18 -29.09
N GLN A 178 8.18 -2.90 -29.47
CA GLN A 178 8.54 -2.49 -30.83
C GLN A 178 8.85 -0.99 -30.90
N ALA A 179 10.15 -0.70 -30.85
CA ALA A 179 10.79 0.37 -31.63
C ALA A 179 12.30 0.09 -31.69
N ARG A 180 12.70 -1.00 -32.37
CA ARG A 180 14.02 -0.99 -33.03
C ARG A 180 13.76 -0.48 -34.44
N HIS A 181 14.12 0.79 -34.64
CA HIS A 181 14.19 1.44 -35.94
C HIS A 181 15.05 0.61 -36.91
N PRO A 182 14.63 0.45 -38.18
CA PRO A 182 15.51 -0.02 -39.23
C PRO A 182 16.24 1.16 -39.88
N GLY A 183 17.56 1.01 -40.06
CA GLY A 183 18.30 1.62 -41.15
C GLY A 183 19.56 2.42 -40.76
N PRO A 184 20.44 2.76 -41.73
CA PRO A 184 20.49 2.28 -43.11
C PRO A 184 21.80 1.52 -43.42
N GLY A 185 21.76 0.71 -44.47
CA GLY A 185 22.96 0.12 -45.06
C GLY A 185 23.93 1.19 -45.54
N ARG A 186 25.22 0.97 -45.28
CA ARG A 186 26.31 1.68 -45.94
C ARG A 186 27.37 0.67 -46.35
N SER A 187 27.25 0.24 -47.60
CA SER A 187 28.37 -0.25 -48.40
C SER A 187 29.26 0.94 -48.78
N ALA A 188 30.53 0.89 -48.41
CA ALA A 188 31.64 1.59 -49.05
C ALA A 188 32.93 1.00 -48.46
N HIS A 189 33.67 0.19 -49.23
CA HIS A 189 34.90 0.63 -49.89
C HIS A 189 35.98 1.11 -48.91
N ASN A 190 36.99 0.26 -48.68
CA ASN A 190 38.35 0.76 -48.49
C ASN A 190 39.39 -0.17 -49.16
N THR A 191 39.77 0.25 -50.36
CA THR A 191 41.11 0.40 -50.93
C THR A 191 42.29 -0.49 -50.44
N LEU A 192 42.73 -1.32 -51.39
CA LEU A 192 44.10 -1.66 -51.81
C LEU A 192 45.31 -0.92 -51.16
N SER A 193 46.26 -1.72 -50.65
CA SER A 193 47.73 -1.67 -50.86
C SER A 193 48.41 -2.47 -49.73
N GLY A 194 49.39 -3.36 -49.90
CA GLY A 194 50.23 -3.76 -51.02
C GLY A 194 51.37 -4.65 -50.48
N SER A 195 52.25 -5.12 -51.37
CA SER A 195 53.49 -5.93 -51.20
C SER A 195 53.28 -7.46 -51.01
N LEU A 196 53.54 -8.34 -51.99
CA LEU A 196 54.79 -8.74 -52.70
C LEU A 196 55.90 -9.27 -51.78
N THR A 197 56.09 -10.60 -51.79
CA THR A 197 57.35 -11.40 -51.97
C THR A 197 57.06 -12.86 -51.59
N ARG A 198 56.98 -13.86 -52.50
CA ARG A 198 58.00 -14.59 -53.30
C ARG A 198 58.59 -15.82 -52.57
N GLY A 199 58.60 -16.99 -53.25
CA GLY A 199 59.37 -18.21 -52.93
C GLY A 199 58.47 -19.45 -52.81
N SER A 200 58.23 -20.18 -53.91
CA SER A 200 58.99 -21.35 -54.44
C SER A 200 58.54 -22.67 -53.85
#